data_AF-A0A3G6RBU9-F1
#
_entry.id   AF-A0A3G6RBU9-F1
#
_cell.length_a   1.000
_cell.length_b   1.000
_cell.length_c   1.000
_cell.angle_alpha   90.00
_cell.angle_beta   90.00
_cell.angle_gamma   90.00
#
_symmetry.space_group_name_H-M   'P 1'
#
loop_
_entity.id
_entity.type
_entity.pdbx_description
1 polymer ?
#
loop_
_entity_poly.entity_id
_entity_poly.type
_entity_poly.pdbx_seq_one_letter_code
_entity_poly.pdbx_strand_id
1 'polypeptide(L)'
;MINDIYEHLKFRLDDEHQDFEFEIISVPPYEFIENNLSLVSYEYFGEINEILGSKVKQVLLYFNADRLMRVELKYKENKVESLKNKLEEFTVSFPSSVTLKLYYQQEDNLTILMYQKEVLNRFYDFGVKKA
;
A
#
# COMPACT_ATOMS: atom_id res chain seq x y z
N MET A 1 -13.59 -20.70 -4.23
CA MET A 1 -13.44 -19.52 -3.36
C MET A 1 -12.24 -18.78 -3.89
N ILE A 2 -12.43 -17.54 -4.36
CA ILE A 2 -11.31 -16.72 -4.81
C ILE A 2 -10.69 -16.20 -3.52
N ASN A 3 -9.46 -16.63 -3.21
CA ASN A 3 -8.71 -16.08 -2.08
C ASN A 3 -8.65 -14.57 -2.29
N ASP A 4 -9.04 -13.79 -1.30
CA ASP A 4 -8.93 -12.33 -1.36
C ASP A 4 -7.53 -11.95 -0.85
N ILE A 5 -6.76 -11.23 -1.66
CA ILE A 5 -5.40 -10.83 -1.30
C ILE A 5 -5.38 -9.99 0.00
N TYR A 6 -6.49 -9.34 0.34
CA TYR A 6 -6.63 -8.61 1.58
C TYR A 6 -6.53 -9.48 2.84
N GLU A 7 -6.81 -10.78 2.76
CA GLU A 7 -6.54 -11.73 3.86
C GLU A 7 -5.04 -11.81 4.19
N HIS A 8 -4.18 -11.50 3.22
CA HIS A 8 -2.73 -11.54 3.37
C HIS A 8 -2.09 -10.16 3.58
N LEU A 9 -2.77 -9.08 3.17
CA LEU A 9 -2.26 -7.70 3.23
C LEU A 9 -2.74 -6.90 4.44
N LYS A 10 -3.64 -7.48 5.26
CA LYS A 10 -4.25 -6.92 6.49
C LYS A 10 -5.21 -5.75 6.27
N PHE A 11 -4.92 -4.81 5.37
CA PHE A 11 -5.77 -3.64 5.12
C PHE A 11 -6.45 -3.76 3.77
N ARG A 12 -7.75 -3.45 3.74
CA ARG A 12 -8.53 -3.48 2.51
C ARG A 12 -8.81 -2.06 2.03
N LEU A 13 -8.63 -1.83 0.73
CA LEU A 13 -9.02 -0.55 0.15
C LEU A 13 -10.54 -0.40 0.27
N ASP A 14 -11.02 0.82 0.46
CA ASP A 14 -12.40 1.17 0.84
C ASP A 14 -12.80 0.95 2.31
N ASP A 15 -11.93 0.38 3.14
CA ASP A 15 -12.14 0.36 4.60
C ASP A 15 -12.31 1.80 5.13
N GLU A 16 -13.12 1.94 6.18
CA GLU A 16 -13.50 3.25 6.69
C GLU A 16 -12.46 3.76 7.69
N HIS A 17 -12.20 5.06 7.68
CA HIS A 17 -11.27 5.68 8.61
C HIS A 17 -11.62 5.39 10.07
N GLN A 18 -12.92 5.33 10.41
CA GLN A 18 -13.40 5.02 11.75
C GLN A 18 -12.93 3.65 12.26
N ASP A 19 -12.68 2.69 11.36
CA ASP A 19 -12.19 1.36 11.73
C ASP A 19 -10.76 1.40 12.31
N PHE A 20 -10.04 2.51 12.11
CA PHE A 20 -8.65 2.68 12.51
C PHE A 20 -8.42 3.84 13.48
N GLU A 21 -9.47 4.55 13.92
CA GLU A 21 -9.38 5.83 14.66
C GLU A 21 -8.40 5.80 15.85
N PHE A 22 -8.35 4.69 16.58
CA PHE A 22 -7.50 4.51 17.77
C PHE A 22 -6.14 3.88 17.48
N GLU A 23 -5.85 3.54 16.23
CA GLU A 23 -4.65 2.82 15.80
C GLU A 23 -3.80 3.61 14.78
N ILE A 24 -4.15 4.87 14.52
CA ILE A 24 -3.47 5.74 13.56
C ILE A 24 -3.04 7.09 14.14
N ILE A 25 -1.90 7.59 13.68
CA ILE A 25 -1.38 8.93 14.02
C ILE A 25 -1.15 9.69 12.71
N SER A 26 -1.66 10.91 12.61
CA SER A 26 -1.44 11.75 11.42
C SER A 26 0.05 12.01 11.20
N VAL A 27 0.52 11.86 9.96
CA VAL A 27 1.91 12.12 9.60
C VAL A 27 2.02 13.19 8.52
N PRO A 28 3.09 14.01 8.50
CA PRO A 28 3.33 14.92 7.40
C PRO A 28 3.66 14.19 6.08
N PRO A 29 3.19 14.70 4.92
CA PRO A 29 2.25 15.82 4.78
C PRO A 29 0.85 15.38 5.23
N TYR A 30 0.25 16.18 6.12
CA TYR A 30 -1.05 15.85 6.72
C TYR A 30 -2.13 15.67 5.65
N GLU A 31 -2.09 16.48 4.60
CA GLU A 31 -2.99 16.41 3.45
C GLU A 31 -2.24 16.82 2.17
N PHE A 32 -2.51 16.13 1.06
CA PHE A 32 -2.02 16.52 -0.26
C PHE A 32 -3.01 16.14 -1.37
N ILE A 33 -2.94 16.84 -2.51
CA ILE A 33 -3.81 16.57 -3.65
C ILE A 33 -3.09 15.66 -4.65
N GLU A 34 -3.71 14.53 -4.98
CA GLU A 34 -3.26 13.61 -6.02
C GLU A 34 -4.45 13.21 -6.90
N ASN A 35 -4.35 13.43 -8.22
CA ASN A 35 -5.41 13.12 -9.19
C ASN A 35 -6.78 13.73 -8.82
N ASN A 36 -6.79 14.99 -8.35
CA ASN A 36 -7.97 15.72 -7.86
C ASN A 36 -8.61 15.13 -6.59
N LEU A 37 -7.94 14.19 -5.93
CA LEU A 37 -8.34 13.64 -4.64
C LEU A 37 -7.47 14.25 -3.54
N SER A 38 -8.11 14.72 -2.47
CA SER A 38 -7.42 15.05 -1.23
C SER A 38 -7.08 13.76 -0.49
N LEU A 39 -5.80 13.51 -0.25
CA LEU A 39 -5.30 12.37 0.51
C LEU A 39 -4.74 12.85 1.84
N VAL A 40 -5.30 12.31 2.92
CA VAL A 40 -4.85 12.52 4.29
C VAL A 40 -4.01 11.32 4.71
N SER A 41 -2.80 11.57 5.23
CA SER A 41 -1.84 10.50 5.52
C SER A 41 -1.70 10.22 7.01
N TYR A 42 -1.65 8.93 7.33
CA TYR A 42 -1.53 8.44 8.70
C TYR A 42 -0.53 7.29 8.78
N GLU A 43 0.15 7.19 9.91
CA GLU A 43 0.94 6.02 10.29
C GLU A 43 0.11 5.13 11.21
N TYR A 44 0.02 3.85 10.87
CA TYR A 44 -0.64 2.84 11.69
C TYR A 44 0.33 2.34 12.77
N PHE A 45 -0.10 2.35 14.03
CA PHE A 45 0.68 1.93 15.19
C PHE A 45 0.03 0.81 16.03
N GLY A 46 -1.09 0.24 15.57
CA GLY A 46 -1.71 -0.93 16.17
C GLY A 46 -0.84 -2.19 16.07
N GLU A 47 -1.43 -3.38 16.28
CA GLU A 47 -0.66 -4.63 16.27
C GLU A 47 -0.09 -4.97 14.89
N ILE A 48 1.20 -4.72 14.66
CA ILE A 48 1.90 -5.09 13.42
C ILE A 48 2.91 -6.19 13.75
N ASN A 49 2.51 -7.44 13.55
CA ASN A 49 3.40 -8.58 13.72
C ASN A 49 4.22 -8.81 12.44
N GLU A 50 3.59 -9.38 11.42
CA GLU A 50 4.23 -9.68 10.13
C GLU A 50 3.17 -9.60 9.02
N ILE A 51 3.54 -9.05 7.86
CA ILE A 51 2.71 -9.06 6.66
C ILE A 51 3.50 -9.77 5.57
N LEU A 52 2.86 -10.69 4.85
CA LEU A 52 3.52 -11.61 3.91
C LEU A 52 4.73 -12.30 4.56
N GLY A 53 4.59 -12.74 5.83
CA GLY A 53 5.62 -13.39 6.64
C GLY A 53 6.95 -12.61 6.72
N SER A 54 6.88 -11.28 6.70
CA SER A 54 8.02 -10.39 6.92
C SER A 54 7.63 -9.32 7.93
N LYS A 55 8.55 -9.01 8.84
CA LYS A 55 8.35 -7.93 9.82
C LYS A 55 8.28 -6.58 9.11
N VAL A 56 7.16 -5.88 9.29
CA VAL A 56 6.96 -4.53 8.73
C VAL A 56 7.56 -3.51 9.68
N LYS A 57 8.30 -2.54 9.14
CA LYS A 57 8.89 -1.43 9.90
C LYS A 57 7.86 -0.33 10.17
N GLN A 58 7.10 0.01 9.14
CA GLN A 58 6.14 1.12 9.16
C GLN A 58 5.02 0.82 8.15
N VAL A 59 3.80 1.20 8.51
CA VAL A 59 2.62 1.15 7.64
C VAL A 59 2.05 2.55 7.51
N LEU A 60 1.90 3.02 6.28
CA LEU A 60 1.23 4.29 5.99
C LEU A 60 -0.11 4.03 5.30
N LEU A 61 -1.14 4.70 5.79
CA LEU A 61 -2.51 4.65 5.29
C LEU A 61 -2.87 6.03 4.73
N TYR A 62 -3.47 6.05 3.54
CA TYR A 62 -3.85 7.27 2.84
C TYR A 62 -5.35 7.25 2.55
N PHE A 63 -6.08 8.15 3.17
CA PHE A 63 -7.53 8.24 3.07
C PHE A 63 -7.95 9.39 2.17
N ASN A 64 -8.98 9.17 1.35
CA ASN A 64 -9.75 10.25 0.72
C ASN A 64 -11.10 10.34 1.41
N ALA A 65 -11.40 11.50 2.01
CA ALA A 65 -12.47 11.60 3.00
C ALA A 65 -12.31 10.46 4.04
N ASP A 66 -13.27 9.56 4.13
CA ASP A 66 -13.25 8.45 5.09
C ASP A 66 -12.84 7.11 4.48
N ARG A 67 -12.41 7.05 3.21
CA ARG A 67 -12.12 5.78 2.51
C ARG A 67 -10.64 5.56 2.31
N LEU A 68 -10.15 4.37 2.65
CA LEU A 68 -8.76 3.98 2.41
C LEU A 68 -8.48 3.82 0.91
N MET A 69 -7.53 4.60 0.39
CA MET A 69 -7.22 4.65 -1.05
C MET A 69 -5.86 4.06 -1.41
N ARG A 70 -4.89 4.14 -0.49
CA ARG A 70 -3.53 3.62 -0.66
C ARG A 70 -3.00 3.13 0.69
N VAL A 71 -2.19 2.07 0.61
CA VAL A 71 -1.41 1.55 1.73
C VAL A 71 0.04 1.40 1.28
N GLU A 72 0.97 1.82 2.13
CA GLU A 72 2.40 1.53 1.98
C GLU A 72 2.89 0.69 3.15
N LEU A 73 3.44 -0.48 2.83
CA LEU A 73 4.12 -1.35 3.77
C LEU A 73 5.62 -1.19 3.56
N LYS A 74 6.32 -0.68 4.58
CA LYS A 74 7.77 -0.46 4.52
C LYS A 74 8.50 -1.53 5.30
N TYR A 75 9.45 -2.17 4.65
CA TYR A 75 10.31 -3.21 5.23
C TYR A 75 11.75 -2.72 5.26
N LYS A 76 12.51 -3.08 6.30
CA LYS A 76 13.96 -2.85 6.30
C LYS A 76 14.64 -3.72 5.26
N GLU A 77 15.72 -3.20 4.67
CA GLU A 77 16.58 -3.90 3.71
C GLU A 77 15.89 -4.18 2.37
N ASN A 78 16.67 -4.72 1.42
CA ASN A 78 16.14 -5.16 0.15
C ASN A 78 15.45 -6.53 0.32
N LYS A 79 14.13 -6.54 0.20
CA LYS A 79 13.26 -7.73 0.27
C LYS A 79 12.44 -7.93 -1.01
N VAL A 80 12.75 -7.22 -2.09
CA VAL A 80 11.95 -7.21 -3.33
C VAL A 80 11.74 -8.63 -3.86
N GLU A 81 12.81 -9.41 -4.01
CA GLU A 81 12.72 -10.78 -4.55
C GLU A 81 11.92 -11.70 -3.62
N SER A 82 12.16 -11.63 -2.32
CA SER A 82 11.44 -12.44 -1.33
C SER A 82 9.94 -12.13 -1.30
N LEU A 83 9.57 -10.85 -1.31
CA LEU A 83 8.17 -10.44 -1.33
C LEU A 83 7.49 -10.78 -2.66
N LYS A 84 8.20 -10.64 -3.78
CA LYS A 84 7.70 -11.04 -5.11
C LYS A 84 7.38 -12.54 -5.15
N ASN A 85 8.32 -13.38 -4.70
CA ASN A 85 8.11 -14.84 -4.69
C ASN A 85 6.90 -15.21 -3.82
N LYS A 86 6.74 -14.60 -2.64
CA LYS A 86 5.56 -14.84 -1.79
C LYS A 86 4.26 -14.43 -2.48
N LEU A 87 4.23 -13.26 -3.13
CA LEU A 87 3.04 -12.82 -3.87
C LEU A 87 2.69 -13.77 -5.03
N GLU A 88 3.67 -14.41 -5.66
CA GLU A 88 3.45 -15.40 -6.72
C GLU A 88 3.02 -16.78 -6.16
N GLU A 89 3.43 -17.14 -4.94
CA GLU A 89 3.02 -18.37 -4.25
C GLU A 89 1.54 -18.35 -3.88
N PHE A 90 1.06 -17.21 -3.37
CA PHE A 90 -0.35 -17.02 -3.14
C PHE A 90 -1.03 -16.94 -4.52
N THR A 91 -1.74 -17.99 -4.93
CA THR A 91 -2.47 -18.04 -6.21
C THR A 91 -3.70 -17.11 -6.17
N VAL A 92 -3.47 -15.82 -5.93
CA VAL A 92 -4.49 -14.80 -5.64
C VAL A 92 -4.62 -13.87 -6.82
N SER A 93 -5.86 -13.54 -7.17
CA SER A 93 -6.13 -12.45 -8.09
C SER A 93 -6.25 -11.15 -7.31
N PHE A 94 -5.43 -10.15 -7.64
CA PHE A 94 -5.75 -8.78 -7.25
C PHE A 94 -7.05 -8.35 -7.94
N PRO A 95 -7.94 -7.63 -7.24
CA PRO A 95 -9.05 -6.97 -7.93
C PRO A 95 -8.49 -6.06 -9.03
N SER A 96 -9.11 -6.02 -10.20
CA SER A 96 -8.61 -5.26 -11.35
C SER A 96 -8.49 -3.76 -11.09
N SER A 97 -9.22 -3.25 -10.09
CA SER A 97 -9.18 -1.87 -9.62
C SER A 97 -8.01 -1.56 -8.68
N VAL A 98 -7.15 -2.54 -8.37
CA VAL A 98 -6.01 -2.41 -7.45
C VAL A 98 -4.71 -2.43 -8.24
N THR A 99 -3.82 -1.53 -7.91
CA THR A 99 -2.46 -1.51 -8.45
C THR A 99 -1.45 -1.70 -7.35
N LEU A 100 -0.57 -2.68 -7.57
CA LEU A 100 0.52 -3.03 -6.68
C LEU A 100 1.85 -2.53 -7.26
N LYS A 101 2.66 -1.90 -6.42
CA LYS A 101 4.04 -1.52 -6.74
C LYS A 101 4.96 -2.06 -5.66
N LEU A 102 6.06 -2.67 -6.08
CA LEU A 102 7.08 -3.21 -5.19
C LEU A 102 8.45 -2.71 -5.67
N TYR A 103 9.16 -1.99 -4.81
CA TYR A 103 10.47 -1.44 -5.15
C TYR A 103 11.35 -1.27 -3.91
N TYR A 104 12.66 -1.19 -4.15
CA TYR A 104 13.65 -0.94 -3.12
C TYR A 104 14.17 0.50 -3.24
N GLN A 105 14.04 1.26 -2.16
CA GLN A 105 14.57 2.61 -2.03
C GLN A 105 15.94 2.55 -1.33
N GLN A 106 17.00 2.71 -2.11
CA GLN A 106 18.39 2.56 -1.65
C GLN A 106 18.78 3.57 -0.58
N GLU A 107 18.32 4.83 -0.71
CA GLU A 107 18.67 5.93 0.19
C GLU A 107 18.27 5.65 1.65
N ASP A 108 17.06 5.12 1.85
CA ASP A 108 16.51 4.82 3.18
C ASP A 108 16.75 3.38 3.63
N ASN A 109 17.34 2.55 2.76
CA ASN A 109 17.46 1.10 2.95
C ASN A 109 16.11 0.45 3.27
N LEU A 110 15.09 0.78 2.47
CA LEU A 110 13.71 0.30 2.64
C LEU A 110 13.18 -0.36 1.37
N THR A 111 12.50 -1.49 1.54
CA THR A 111 11.62 -2.05 0.52
C THR A 111 10.20 -1.57 0.78
N ILE A 112 9.56 -1.04 -0.26
CA ILE A 112 8.18 -0.54 -0.19
C ILE A 112 7.30 -1.45 -1.03
N LEU A 113 6.30 -2.05 -0.37
CA LEU A 113 5.16 -2.68 -1.02
C LEU A 113 3.96 -1.75 -0.88
N MET A 114 3.54 -1.17 -2.00
CA MET A 114 2.40 -0.26 -2.05
C MET A 114 1.26 -0.92 -2.84
N TYR A 115 0.04 -0.80 -2.34
CA TYR A 115 -1.16 -1.09 -3.11
C TYR A 115 -2.15 0.07 -2.99
N GLN A 116 -2.80 0.39 -4.11
CA GLN A 116 -3.66 1.56 -4.22
C GLN A 116 -4.78 1.35 -5.23
N LYS A 117 -5.81 2.19 -5.16
CA LYS A 117 -6.84 2.22 -6.19
C LYS A 117 -6.28 2.71 -7.52
N GLU A 118 -6.81 2.18 -8.61
CA GLU A 118 -6.43 2.53 -9.98
C GLU A 118 -6.56 4.04 -10.26
N VAL A 119 -7.53 4.72 -9.66
CA VAL A 119 -7.70 6.19 -9.78
C VAL A 119 -6.47 6.98 -9.29
N LEU A 120 -5.66 6.41 -8.40
CA LEU A 120 -4.40 6.98 -7.93
C LEU A 120 -3.20 6.59 -8.81
N ASN A 121 -3.38 5.75 -9.81
CA ASN A 121 -2.35 5.54 -10.82
C ASN A 121 -2.29 6.80 -11.66
N ARG A 122 -1.33 7.68 -11.38
CA ARG A 122 -0.83 8.51 -12.48
C ARG A 122 -0.41 7.55 -13.59
N PHE A 123 -0.90 7.82 -14.79
CA PHE A 123 -0.15 7.59 -16.01
C PHE A 123 1.24 8.23 -15.80
N TYR A 124 2.16 7.48 -15.20
CA TYR A 124 3.55 7.54 -15.60
C TYR A 124 3.59 6.86 -16.97
N ASP A 125 2.95 7.50 -17.96
CA ASP A 125 3.39 7.41 -19.34
C ASP A 125 4.77 8.09 -19.33
N PHE A 126 5.79 7.39 -18.83
CA PHE A 126 7.13 7.59 -19.33
C PHE A 126 7.00 7.21 -20.80
N GLY A 127 6.73 8.20 -21.64
CA GLY A 127 6.23 8.04 -23.00
C GLY A 127 6.91 6.93 -23.77
N VAL A 128 6.36 5.72 -23.68
CA VAL A 128 6.50 4.70 -24.69
C VAL A 128 5.21 4.79 -25.48
N LYS A 129 5.17 5.77 -26.38
CA LYS A 129 4.34 5.62 -27.57
C LYS A 129 4.76 4.32 -28.23
N LYS A 130 3.89 3.32 -28.19
CA LYS A 130 3.96 2.22 -29.14
C LYS A 130 3.46 2.74 -30.49
N ALA A 131 4.29 2.50 -31.50
CA ALA A 131 4.15 2.81 -32.93
C ALA A 131 4.42 4.28 -33.32
#